data_AF-A0A7C5QNJ5-F1
#
_entry.id   AF-A0A7C5QNJ5-F1
#
_cell.length_a   1.000
_cell.length_b   1.000
_cell.length_c   1.000
_cell.angle_alpha   90.00
_cell.angle_beta   90.00
_cell.angle_gamma   90.00
#
_symmetry.space_group_name_H-M   'P 1'
#
loop_
_entity.id
_entity.type
_entity.pdbx_description
1 polymer ?
#
loop_
_entity_poly.entity_id
_entity_poly.type
_entity_poly.pdbx_seq_one_letter_code
_entity_poly.pdbx_strand_id
1 'polypeptide(L)' 'MWHMYLPIAGNSVNILLIFGLGGFVGLLSGIFGGGGGFLMTPLL' A
#
# COMPACT_ATOMS: atom_id res chain seq x y z
N MET A 1 -0.92 -16.57 14.33
CA MET A 1 0.50 -16.51 13.89
C MET A 1 0.78 -15.30 13.00
N TRP A 2 -0.09 -14.92 12.05
CA TRP A 2 0.14 -13.76 11.15
C TRP A 2 -0.63 -12.48 11.54
N HIS A 3 -0.75 -12.17 12.83
CA HIS A 3 -1.45 -10.99 13.32
C HIS A 3 -0.51 -10.09 14.13
N MET A 4 -0.60 -8.78 13.91
CA MET A 4 0.15 -7.74 14.62
C MET A 4 -0.85 -6.86 15.39
N TYR A 5 -0.62 -6.64 16.67
CA TYR A 5 -1.42 -5.73 17.49
C TYR A 5 -0.99 -4.28 17.22
N LEU A 6 -1.94 -3.46 16.76
CA LEU A 6 -1.71 -2.03 16.59
C LEU A 6 -2.21 -1.29 17.83
N PRO A 7 -1.32 -0.78 18.70
CA PRO A 7 -1.70 -0.13 19.96
C PRO A 7 -2.50 1.15 19.74
N ILE A 8 -2.22 1.88 18.64
CA ILE A 8 -2.94 3.10 18.27
C ILE A 8 -4.37 2.78 17.84
N ALA A 9 -4.59 1.63 17.19
CA ALA A 9 -5.91 1.20 16.73
C ALA A 9 -6.67 0.35 17.78
N GLY A 10 -6.00 -0.05 18.86
CA GLY A 10 -6.55 -0.94 19.89
C GLY A 10 -6.95 -2.33 19.38
N ASN A 11 -6.44 -2.77 18.22
CA ASN A 11 -6.89 -4.00 17.56
C ASN A 11 -5.73 -4.76 16.90
N SER A 12 -5.90 -6.07 16.74
CA SER A 12 -4.96 -6.95 16.03
C SER A 12 -5.33 -7.06 14.55
N VAL A 13 -4.40 -6.73 13.68
CA VAL A 13 -4.59 -6.76 12.21
C VAL A 13 -3.74 -7.86 11.60
N ASN A 14 -4.25 -8.52 10.56
CA ASN A 14 -3.50 -9.53 9.83
C ASN A 14 -2.41 -8.88 8.97
N ILE A 15 -1.17 -9.36 9.11
CA ILE A 15 0.01 -8.81 8.43
C ILE A 15 -0.09 -8.98 6.91
N LEU A 16 -0.61 -10.11 6.44
CA LEU A 16 -0.79 -10.36 5.00
C LEU A 16 -1.80 -9.37 4.39
N LEU A 17 -2.80 -8.96 5.17
CA LEU A 17 -3.81 -7.99 4.75
C LEU A 17 -3.19 -6.60 4.56
N ILE A 18 -2.31 -6.18 5.47
CA ILE A 18 -1.56 -4.91 5.37
C ILE A 18 -0.70 -4.90 4.10
N PHE A 19 0.10 -5.94 3.86
CA PHE A 19 0.94 -6.03 2.67
C PHE A 19 0.11 -6.14 1.38
N GLY A 20 -0.95 -6.94 1.38
CA GLY A 20 -1.83 -7.11 0.23
C GLY A 20 -2.52 -5.80 -0.16
N LEU A 21 -3.13 -5.10 0.79
CA LEU A 21 -3.77 -3.81 0.54
C LEU A 21 -2.75 -2.73 0.18
N GLY A 22 -1.62 -2.63 0.89
CA GLY A 22 -0.57 -1.65 0.60
C GLY A 22 0.03 -1.84 -0.80
N GLY A 23 0.33 -3.07 -1.19
CA GLY A 23 0.82 -3.40 -2.52
C GLY A 23 -0.22 -3.15 -3.62
N PHE A 24 -1.48 -3.54 -3.39
CA PHE A 24 -2.57 -3.32 -4.35
C PHE A 24 -2.87 -1.84 -4.55
N VAL A 25 -3.02 -1.06 -3.47
CA VAL A 25 -3.24 0.39 -3.54
C VAL A 25 -2.01 1.09 -4.11
N GLY A 26 -0.80 0.67 -3.77
CA GLY A 26 0.44 1.21 -4.35
C GLY A 26 0.53 0.99 -5.87
N LEU A 27 0.20 -0.22 -6.33
CA LEU A 27 0.14 -0.56 -7.75
C LEU A 27 -0.92 0.28 -8.48
N LEU A 28 -2.15 0.33 -7.94
CA LEU A 28 -3.21 1.14 -8.54
C LEU A 28 -2.86 2.63 -8.53
N SER A 29 -2.28 3.16 -7.45
CA SER A 29 -1.85 4.57 -7.36
C SER A 29 -0.72 4.89 -8.36
N GLY A 30 0.18 3.95 -8.61
CA GLY A 30 1.21 4.06 -9.63
C GLY A 30 0.65 4.04 -11.06
N ILE A 31 -0.39 3.26 -11.33
CA ILE A 31 -1.04 3.17 -12.64
C ILE A 31 -1.99 4.36 -12.91
N PHE A 32 -2.79 4.76 -11.92
CA PHE A 32 -3.87 5.75 -12.08
C PHE A 32 -3.49 7.18 -11.66
N GLY A 33 -2.43 7.37 -10.87
CA GLY A 33 -1.78 8.67 -10.72
C GLY A 33 -2.16 9.49 -9.48
N GLY A 34 -1.34 9.33 -8.43
CA GLY A 34 -0.75 10.46 -7.66
C GLY A 34 0.78 10.56 -7.85
N GLY A 35 1.41 9.43 -8.22
CA GLY A 35 2.83 9.31 -8.60
C GLY A 35 3.07 8.62 -9.96
N GLY A 36 2.01 8.30 -10.72
CA GLY A 36 2.12 7.74 -12.08
C GLY A 36 2.72 8.70 -13.11
N GLY A 37 2.59 10.01 -12.87
CA GLY A 37 3.34 11.03 -13.59
C GLY A 37 4.85 10.83 -13.48
N PHE A 38 5.37 10.34 -12.35
CA PHE A 38 6.82 10.12 -12.15
C PHE A 38 7.38 8.95 -12.99
N LEU A 39 6.57 7.99 -13.45
CA LEU A 39 7.03 7.00 -14.43
C LEU A 39 7.01 7.55 -15.86
N MET A 40 6.09 8.47 -16.16
CA MET A 40 6.05 9.17 -17.45
C MET A 40 7.03 10.35 -17.53
N THR A 41 7.43 10.97 -16.41
CA THR A 41 8.35 12.12 -16.34
C THR A 41 9.76 11.81 -16.85
N PRO A 42 10.39 10.64 -16.56
CA PRO A 42 11.67 10.28 -17.16
C PRO A 42 11.57 9.79 -18.61
N LEU A 43 10.36 9.74 -19.19
CA LEU A 43 10.10 9.40 -20.59
C LEU A 43 9.71 10.63 -21.45
N LEU A 44 9.77 11.85 -20.89
CA LEU A 44 9.61 13.14 -21.57
C LEU A 44 10.95 13.90 -21.57
#